data_AF-H6VIT7-F1
#
_entry.id   AF-H6VIT7-F1
#
_cell.length_a   1.000
_cell.length_b   1.000
_cell.length_c   1.000
_cell.angle_alpha   90.00
_cell.angle_beta   90.00
_cell.angle_gamma   90.00
#
_symmetry.space_group_name_H-M   'P 1'
#
loop_
_entity.id
_entity.type
_entity.pdbx_description
1 polymer ?
#
loop_
_entity_poly.entity_id
_entity_poly.type
_entity_poly.pdbx_seq_one_letter_code
_entity_poly.pdbx_strand_id
1 'polypeptide(L)'
;CGECKEWNTITEVRLGSVMPGKNARYTGYAGAIGSQVQTLAEIATTEIPRFSSGFKELDRVLGGGVVPGSAILIGGNPGAGKSTLLLQTMCGLAERMKTLYVTGEESLQQVAMRAGRLGLPTDKLRMLSETSVEQ
;
A
#
# COMPACT_ATOMS: atom_id res chain seq x y z
N CYS A 1 20.19 -16.32 28.91
CA CYS A 1 18.93 -16.96 29.38
C CYS A 1 18.29 -16.09 30.46
N GLY A 2 16.96 -15.93 30.47
CA GLY A 2 16.24 -15.09 31.44
C GLY A 2 16.31 -15.60 32.89
N GLU A 3 16.51 -16.90 33.07
CA GLU A 3 16.59 -17.53 34.40
C GLU A 3 18.02 -17.60 34.93
N CYS A 4 18.98 -18.07 34.12
CA CYS A 4 20.37 -18.23 34.57
C CYS A 4 21.31 -17.07 34.21
N LYS A 5 20.84 -16.06 33.46
CA LYS A 5 21.59 -14.88 32.99
C LYS A 5 22.86 -15.15 32.18
N GLU A 6 23.17 -16.39 31.87
CA GLU A 6 24.31 -16.71 31.01
C GLU A 6 24.06 -16.30 29.56
N TRP A 7 25.16 -15.89 28.92
CA TRP A 7 25.20 -15.49 27.52
C TRP A 7 25.26 -16.74 26.61
N ASN A 8 24.57 -16.70 25.46
CA ASN A 8 24.54 -17.79 24.46
C ASN A 8 23.97 -19.17 24.88
N THR A 9 23.16 -19.24 25.93
CA THR A 9 22.58 -20.52 26.40
C THR A 9 21.16 -20.84 25.88
N ILE A 10 20.57 -19.97 25.06
CA ILE A 10 19.22 -20.18 24.52
C ILE A 10 19.33 -20.96 23.21
N THR A 11 18.67 -22.11 23.13
CA THR A 11 18.56 -22.94 21.91
C THR A 11 17.12 -23.00 21.44
N GLU A 12 16.91 -22.92 20.13
CA GLU A 12 15.58 -22.99 19.52
C GLU A 12 15.06 -24.43 19.57
N VAL A 13 13.90 -24.65 20.20
CA VAL A 13 13.19 -25.93 20.19
C VAL A 13 11.91 -25.75 19.38
N ARG A 14 11.82 -26.41 18.22
CA ARG A 14 10.59 -26.47 17.43
C ARG A 14 9.70 -27.59 17.93
N LEU A 15 8.70 -27.24 18.72
CA LEU A 15 7.57 -28.12 19.02
C LEU A 15 6.62 -28.11 17.80
N GLY A 16 6.17 -29.29 17.39
CA GLY A 16 5.57 -29.57 16.07
C GLY A 16 4.45 -28.63 15.60
N SER A 17 4.28 -28.59 14.28
CA SER A 17 3.38 -27.69 13.55
C SER A 17 1.93 -27.77 14.01
N VAL A 18 1.38 -26.64 14.47
CA VAL A 18 -0.06 -26.43 14.60
C VAL A 18 -0.65 -26.32 13.18
N MET A 19 -1.67 -27.12 12.87
CA MET A 19 -2.39 -27.03 11.59
C MET A 19 -2.95 -25.61 11.40
N PRO A 20 -2.74 -24.96 10.24
CA PRO A 20 -3.27 -23.61 10.03
C PRO A 20 -4.79 -23.65 9.89
N GLY A 21 -5.48 -22.98 10.82
CA GLY A 21 -6.88 -22.65 10.68
C GLY A 21 -7.10 -21.76 9.45
N LYS A 22 -8.11 -22.10 8.64
CA LYS A 22 -8.49 -21.37 7.42
C LYS A 22 -8.96 -19.95 7.75
N ASN A 23 -8.04 -18.99 7.77
CA ASN A 23 -8.36 -17.56 7.68
C ASN A 23 -7.46 -16.88 6.66
N ALA A 24 -7.70 -17.17 5.37
CA ALA A 24 -6.96 -16.62 4.23
C ALA A 24 -7.16 -15.10 4.00
N ARG A 25 -7.97 -14.42 4.82
CA ARG A 25 -8.33 -13.00 4.63
C ARG A 25 -7.22 -12.00 4.98
N TYR A 26 -6.14 -12.43 5.65
CA TYR A 26 -5.04 -11.55 6.08
C TYR A 26 -3.65 -12.10 5.72
N THR A 27 -3.54 -12.89 4.65
CA THR A 27 -2.22 -13.36 4.18
C THR A 27 -1.53 -12.24 3.41
N GLY A 28 -0.62 -11.54 4.10
CA GLY A 28 0.30 -10.61 3.44
C GLY A 28 1.21 -11.35 2.46
N TYR A 29 1.75 -10.63 1.47
CA TYR A 29 2.59 -11.18 0.41
C TYR A 29 3.79 -12.00 0.94
N ALA A 30 4.32 -11.62 2.12
CA ALA A 30 5.42 -12.30 2.79
C ALA A 30 5.05 -13.66 3.41
N GLY A 31 3.76 -13.96 3.63
CA GLY A 31 3.30 -15.18 4.30
C GLY A 31 2.75 -16.25 3.36
N ALA A 32 2.64 -15.96 2.05
CA ALA A 32 2.10 -16.89 1.05
C ALA A 32 3.16 -17.84 0.46
N ILE A 33 4.45 -17.51 0.62
CA ILE A 33 5.57 -18.32 0.15
C ILE A 33 5.99 -19.25 1.30
N GLY A 34 6.06 -20.55 1.02
CA GLY A 34 6.24 -21.61 2.02
C GLY A 34 7.38 -21.33 3.00
N SER A 35 7.21 -21.79 4.25
CA SER A 35 8.06 -21.48 5.41
C SER A 35 9.45 -22.14 5.41
N GLN A 36 10.04 -22.39 4.24
CA GLN A 36 11.35 -23.00 4.08
C GLN A 36 12.41 -21.91 3.92
N VAL A 37 13.55 -22.07 4.59
CA VAL A 37 14.70 -21.20 4.37
C VAL A 37 15.28 -21.55 3.00
N GLN A 38 15.38 -20.57 2.11
CA GLN A 38 15.93 -20.71 0.76
C GLN A 38 17.05 -19.68 0.56
N THR A 39 18.00 -19.98 -0.33
CA THR A 39 18.99 -18.97 -0.72
C THR A 39 18.34 -17.95 -1.66
N LEU A 40 18.85 -16.72 -1.71
CA LEU A 40 18.30 -15.66 -2.59
C LEU A 40 18.27 -16.10 -4.07
N ALA A 41 19.23 -16.92 -4.51
CA ALA A 41 19.32 -17.44 -5.88
C ALA A 41 18.21 -18.45 -6.23
N GLU A 42 17.60 -19.08 -5.22
CA GLU A 42 16.53 -20.06 -5.39
C GLU A 42 15.13 -19.42 -5.42
N ILE A 43 15.03 -18.12 -5.10
CA ILE A 43 13.76 -17.39 -5.09
C ILE A 43 13.37 -17.08 -6.53
N ALA A 44 12.30 -17.72 -7.01
CA ALA A 44 11.72 -17.42 -8.31
C ALA A 44 11.22 -15.96 -8.35
N THR A 45 11.76 -15.18 -9.27
CA THR A 45 11.29 -13.81 -9.52
C THR A 45 10.12 -13.86 -10.49
N THR A 46 8.90 -13.80 -9.95
CA THR A 46 7.70 -13.60 -10.77
C THR A 46 7.38 -12.11 -10.85
N GLU A 47 7.33 -11.55 -12.04
CA GLU A 47 6.88 -10.17 -12.22
C GLU A 47 5.37 -10.08 -11.99
N ILE A 48 4.98 -9.23 -11.04
CA ILE A 48 3.57 -8.89 -10.82
C ILE A 48 3.18 -7.80 -11.83
N PRO A 49 2.09 -7.99 -12.61
CA PRO A 49 1.67 -6.99 -13.57
C PRO A 49 1.33 -5.67 -12.87
N ARG A 50 2.00 -4.60 -13.29
CA ARG A 50 1.79 -3.23 -12.81
C ARG A 50 0.73 -2.55 -13.66
N PHE A 51 0.05 -1.56 -13.08
CA PHE A 51 -0.80 -0.64 -13.83
C PHE A 51 -0.23 0.77 -13.79
N SER A 52 -0.39 1.51 -14.89
CA SER A 52 0.06 2.90 -14.97
C SER A 52 -0.79 3.80 -14.06
N SER A 53 -0.14 4.72 -13.36
CA SER A 53 -0.77 5.82 -12.62
C SER A 53 -1.37 6.90 -13.53
N GLY A 54 -1.04 6.88 -14.83
CA GLY A 54 -1.36 7.96 -15.77
C GLY A 54 -0.31 9.07 -15.81
N PHE A 55 0.64 9.10 -14.86
CA PHE A 55 1.76 10.04 -14.84
C PHE A 55 3.08 9.31 -15.10
N LYS A 56 3.69 9.55 -16.26
CA LYS A 56 4.92 8.87 -16.68
C LYS A 56 6.05 8.98 -15.65
N GLU A 57 6.25 10.15 -15.06
CA GLU A 57 7.31 10.36 -14.07
C GLU A 57 7.01 9.66 -12.74
N LEU A 58 5.73 9.60 -12.33
CA LEU A 58 5.33 8.82 -11.16
C LEU A 58 5.52 7.32 -11.43
N ASP A 59 5.13 6.82 -12.61
CA ASP A 59 5.37 5.44 -13.01
C ASP A 59 6.86 5.11 -13.00
N ARG A 60 7.72 6.01 -13.48
CA ARG A 60 9.18 5.85 -13.44
C ARG A 60 9.68 5.71 -12.00
N VAL A 61 9.23 6.56 -11.08
CA VAL A 61 9.60 6.50 -9.66
C VAL A 61 9.11 5.20 -9.00
N LEU A 62 7.92 4.72 -9.38
CA LEU A 62 7.35 3.47 -8.88
C LEU A 62 7.97 2.21 -9.50
N GLY A 63 8.92 2.33 -10.43
CA GLY A 63 9.53 1.19 -11.12
C GLY A 63 8.66 0.60 -12.22
N GLY A 64 7.99 1.46 -12.99
CA GLY A 64 7.16 1.10 -14.15
C GLY A 64 5.65 1.16 -13.90
N GLY A 65 5.21 1.58 -12.71
CA GLY A 65 3.79 1.71 -12.35
C GLY A 65 3.45 1.09 -10.99
N VAL A 66 2.17 1.15 -10.65
CA VAL A 66 1.62 0.71 -9.36
C VAL A 66 1.47 -0.81 -9.32
N VAL A 67 1.98 -1.44 -8.26
CA VAL A 67 1.84 -2.88 -8.01
C VAL A 67 0.50 -3.14 -7.30
N PRO A 68 -0.36 -4.04 -7.79
CA PRO A 68 -1.59 -4.43 -7.09
C PRO A 68 -1.31 -4.97 -5.67
N GLY A 69 -2.13 -4.57 -4.70
CA GLY A 69 -1.99 -5.00 -3.31
C GLY A 69 -0.79 -4.38 -2.56
N SER A 70 -0.12 -3.38 -3.15
CA SER A 70 0.94 -2.63 -2.47
C SER A 70 0.40 -1.46 -1.65
N ALA A 71 1.19 -1.03 -0.68
CA ALA A 71 1.03 0.24 0.01
C ALA A 71 2.17 1.18 -0.39
N ILE A 72 1.83 2.42 -0.77
CA ILE A 72 2.80 3.43 -1.22
C ILE A 72 2.68 4.63 -0.30
N LEU A 73 3.80 5.02 0.31
CA LEU A 73 3.89 6.22 1.15
C LEU A 73 4.47 7.38 0.32
N ILE A 74 3.73 8.49 0.23
CA ILE A 74 4.21 9.73 -0.40
C ILE A 74 4.60 10.72 0.70
N GLY A 75 5.90 10.85 0.95
CA GLY A 75 6.47 11.82 1.89
C GLY A 75 6.92 13.12 1.22
N GLY A 76 7.07 14.17 2.01
CA GLY A 76 7.58 15.46 1.55
C GLY A 76 7.10 16.63 2.41
N ASN A 77 7.75 17.79 2.26
CA ASN A 77 7.44 18.98 3.05
C ASN A 77 5.98 19.44 2.89
N PRO A 78 5.39 20.12 3.90
CA PRO A 78 4.14 20.84 3.72
C PRO A 78 4.21 21.76 2.49
N GLY A 79 3.13 21.78 1.68
CA GLY A 79 3.10 22.58 0.44
C GLY A 79 3.81 21.97 -0.77
N ALA A 80 4.52 20.84 -0.66
CA ALA A 80 5.20 20.19 -1.78
C ALA A 80 4.27 19.59 -2.87
N GLY A 81 2.96 19.78 -2.76
CA GLY A 81 1.99 19.33 -3.77
C GLY A 81 1.57 17.85 -3.67
N LYS A 82 1.85 17.16 -2.56
CA LYS A 82 1.54 15.72 -2.38
C LYS A 82 0.05 15.40 -2.61
N SER A 83 -0.84 16.08 -1.90
CA SER A 83 -2.29 15.89 -2.03
C SER A 83 -2.79 16.27 -3.42
N THR A 84 -2.15 17.26 -4.07
CA THR A 84 -2.46 17.65 -5.44
C THR A 84 -2.10 16.55 -6.44
N LEU A 85 -0.87 16.02 -6.37
CA LEU A 85 -0.42 14.91 -7.21
C LEU A 85 -1.31 13.68 -7.03
N LEU A 86 -1.64 13.34 -5.78
CA LEU A 86 -2.55 12.24 -5.47
C LEU A 86 -3.94 12.45 -6.06
N LEU A 87 -4.53 13.63 -5.87
CA LEU A 87 -5.84 13.96 -6.40
C LEU A 87 -5.87 13.82 -7.94
N GLN A 88 -4.88 14.38 -8.64
CA GLN A 88 -4.76 14.28 -10.09
C GLN A 88 -4.65 12.82 -10.56
N THR A 89 -3.78 12.05 -9.89
CA THR A 89 -3.57 10.63 -10.18
C THR A 89 -4.86 9.83 -9.97
N MET A 90 -5.56 10.06 -8.86
CA MET A 90 -6.76 9.32 -8.51
C MET A 90 -7.96 9.66 -9.41
N CYS A 91 -8.11 10.93 -9.81
CA CYS A 91 -9.07 11.32 -10.85
C CYS A 91 -8.80 10.58 -12.17
N GLY A 92 -7.55 10.54 -12.63
CA GLY A 92 -7.18 9.83 -13.86
C GLY A 92 -7.37 8.31 -13.78
N LEU A 93 -7.10 7.71 -12.61
CA LEU A 93 -7.36 6.28 -12.38
C LEU A 93 -8.86 5.97 -12.30
N ALA A 94 -9.67 6.85 -11.70
CA ALA A 94 -11.10 6.66 -11.55
C ALA A 94 -11.82 6.51 -12.90
N GLU A 95 -11.27 7.07 -13.98
CA GLU A 95 -11.76 6.90 -15.35
C GLU A 95 -11.78 5.43 -15.82
N ARG A 96 -10.87 4.60 -15.29
CA ARG A 96 -10.59 3.24 -15.76
C ARG A 96 -10.87 2.16 -14.72
N MET A 97 -10.86 2.52 -13.45
CA MET A 97 -11.03 1.57 -12.35
C MET A 97 -11.71 2.20 -11.13
N LYS A 98 -12.26 1.35 -10.27
CA LYS A 98 -12.93 1.79 -9.04
C LYS A 98 -11.89 2.39 -8.08
N THR A 99 -11.96 3.70 -7.87
CA THR A 99 -11.06 4.46 -6.98
C THR A 99 -11.86 5.09 -5.83
N LEU A 100 -11.22 5.25 -4.66
CA LEU A 100 -11.76 5.91 -3.48
C LEU A 100 -10.69 6.82 -2.87
N TYR A 101 -10.96 8.12 -2.79
CA TYR A 101 -10.11 9.10 -2.09
C TYR A 101 -10.64 9.29 -0.67
N VAL A 102 -9.85 8.94 0.35
CA VAL A 102 -10.19 9.15 1.76
C VAL A 102 -9.33 10.26 2.33
N THR A 103 -9.93 11.21 3.04
CA THR A 103 -9.22 12.34 3.69
C THR A 103 -9.66 12.51 5.13
N GLY A 104 -8.69 12.77 6.02
CA GLY A 104 -8.94 13.19 7.40
C GLY A 104 -8.49 14.63 7.70
N GLU A 105 -7.72 15.26 6.82
CA GLU A 105 -7.17 16.61 7.04
C GLU A 105 -7.97 17.72 6.37
N GLU A 106 -8.60 17.43 5.23
CA GLU A 106 -9.32 18.41 4.42
C GLU A 106 -10.78 18.01 4.22
N SER A 107 -11.68 18.99 4.13
CA SER A 107 -13.10 18.74 3.83
C SER A 107 -13.29 18.38 2.35
N LEU A 108 -14.38 17.65 2.05
CA LEU A 108 -14.73 17.29 0.67
C LEU A 108 -14.87 18.53 -0.23
N GLN A 109 -15.42 19.62 0.30
CA GLN A 109 -15.59 20.87 -0.43
C GLN A 109 -14.24 21.49 -0.83
N GLN A 110 -13.24 21.47 0.07
CA GLN A 110 -11.90 21.97 -0.23
C GLN A 110 -11.22 21.17 -1.35
N VAL A 111 -11.33 19.84 -1.28
CA VAL A 111 -10.77 18.96 -2.31
C VAL A 111 -11.50 19.14 -3.64
N ALA A 112 -12.83 19.22 -3.64
CA ALA A 112 -13.65 19.44 -4.84
C ALA A 112 -13.33 20.78 -5.52
N MET A 113 -13.19 21.87 -4.75
CA MET A 113 -12.75 23.16 -5.29
C MET A 113 -11.38 23.08 -5.96
N ARG A 114 -10.43 22.34 -5.35
CA ARG A 114 -9.10 22.13 -5.94
C ARG A 114 -9.20 21.35 -7.25
N ALA A 115 -9.98 20.27 -7.29
CA ALA A 115 -10.19 19.50 -8.51
C ALA A 115 -10.80 20.36 -9.63
N GLY A 116 -11.77 21.21 -9.30
CA GLY A 116 -12.38 22.15 -10.24
C GLY A 116 -11.38 23.16 -10.80
N ARG A 117 -10.52 23.75 -9.95
CA ARG A 117 -9.47 24.68 -10.38
C ARG A 117 -8.45 24.04 -11.32
N LEU A 118 -8.19 22.74 -11.15
CA LEU A 118 -7.25 21.96 -11.95
C LEU A 118 -7.89 21.36 -13.21
N GLY A 119 -9.20 21.49 -13.41
CA GLY A 119 -9.91 20.92 -14.56
C GLY A 119 -9.89 19.39 -14.60
N LEU A 120 -9.93 18.73 -13.45
CA LEU A 120 -9.83 17.26 -13.36
C LEU A 120 -11.16 16.57 -13.68
N PRO A 121 -11.13 15.34 -14.23
CA PRO A 121 -12.33 14.51 -14.32
C PRO A 121 -12.74 14.03 -12.92
N THR A 122 -13.90 14.47 -12.44
CA THR A 122 -14.38 14.22 -11.07
C THR A 122 -15.59 13.29 -10.98
N ASP A 123 -16.21 12.96 -12.10
CA ASP A 123 -17.46 12.21 -12.21
C ASP A 123 -17.39 10.80 -11.60
N LYS A 124 -16.21 10.15 -11.67
CA LYS A 124 -16.02 8.76 -11.21
C LYS A 124 -15.25 8.63 -9.90
N LEU A 125 -14.59 9.69 -9.43
CA LEU A 125 -13.81 9.61 -8.19
C LEU A 125 -14.73 9.62 -6.98
N ARG A 126 -14.83 8.49 -6.30
CA ARG A 126 -15.56 8.40 -5.03
C ARG A 126 -14.72 8.99 -3.91
N MET A 127 -15.37 9.68 -2.99
CA MET A 127 -14.69 10.38 -1.90
C MET A 127 -15.33 10.09 -0.55
N LEU A 128 -14.49 10.05 0.48
CA LEU A 128 -14.90 9.94 1.87
C LEU A 128 -14.06 10.92 2.70
N SER A 129 -14.71 11.67 3.57
CA SER A 129 -14.04 12.46 4.60
C SER A 129 -14.36 11.81 5.92
N GLU A 130 -13.35 11.28 6.59
CA GLU A 130 -13.51 10.58 7.87
C GLU A 130 -12.30 10.88 8.75
N THR A 131 -12.57 11.20 10.02
CA THR A 131 -11.53 11.50 11.02
C THR A 131 -11.44 10.42 12.09
N SER A 132 -12.45 9.56 12.22
CA SER A 132 -12.42 8.41 13.13
C SER A 132 -12.06 7.12 12.38
N VAL A 133 -10.93 6.51 12.72
CA VAL A 133 -10.51 5.21 12.17
C VAL A 133 -11.19 4.03 12.90
N GLU A 134 -11.78 4.31 14.06
CA GLU A 134 -12.41 3.33 14.95
C GLU A 134 -13.93 3.57 15.00
N GLN A 135 -14.69 2.78 14.24
CA GLN A 135 -16.12 2.51 14.50
C GLN A 135 -16.36 1.01 14.37
#